data_AF-A0A0S7YDL0-F1
#
_entry.id   AF-A0A0S7YDL0-F1
#
_cell.length_a   1.000
_cell.length_b   1.000
_cell.length_c   1.000
_cell.angle_alpha   90.00
_cell.angle_beta   90.00
_cell.angle_gamma   90.00
#
_symmetry.space_group_name_H-M   'P 1'
#
loop_
_entity.id
_entity.type
_entity.pdbx_description
1 polymer ?
#
loop_
_entity_poly.entity_id
_entity_poly.type
_entity_poly.pdbx_seq_one_letter_code
_entity_poly.pdbx_strand_id
1 'polypeptide(L)'
;MILLILLAISTVDFKVETITLRGNEYLKDGAIKAVMLTKPPSLFRRGTFVPALFDGDITAIQNLYSHHGFLETTVDHEFTFDSVKKKIDIAIDINEGTQTFIREAVFIGNTVFSDSFLRGKITIQPGAYFDRRNIEVDTYIITSLYDDKGYTDVNVHAEYEIEHDKATVVYTFTEAEQQFIKTIELIGLERTREDIVRRVISLQPNDTLRYANILKSQRRLYNLGVFQSIRIKTVIADEPNFKIVQFNLKEKDPIIINVRIGYGTQDYLRLGAGITHLNILGRAWSGNVQGKLSFAEYRLDAQVTFPRFLVIPIKTTLGTFYQFKKEIGFNTRTFGGYIATHLTVLNGNLSTKYDIKNVRTYFLDYDSVDNDWLHGLTINWLQDRRNDPLLPRTGYYVNINLETSGIIMPSDISYIRPTCEYRSFKPVLSFVAASYFRIGYVRAIGPSADVPVYKRFYCGGTTSVRGYSEWMIGPVDELGNPRGGNVLFEVSTEMRFPIYKIIGGVI
;
A
#
# COMPACT_ATOMS: atom_id res chain seq x y z
N MET A 1 -22.34 30.21 43.93
CA MET A 1 -21.61 29.10 44.59
C MET A 1 -21.11 28.03 43.60
N ILE A 2 -21.77 27.82 42.46
CA ILE A 2 -21.34 26.86 41.41
C ILE A 2 -20.08 27.32 40.65
N LEU A 3 -19.88 28.63 40.47
CA LEU A 3 -18.74 29.19 39.74
C LEU A 3 -17.38 29.05 40.47
N LEU A 4 -17.40 28.87 41.80
CA LEU A 4 -16.20 28.83 42.63
C LEU A 4 -15.59 27.42 42.74
N ILE A 5 -16.35 26.38 42.39
CA ILE A 5 -15.86 24.99 42.34
C ILE A 5 -15.06 24.74 41.05
N LEU A 6 -15.37 25.44 39.95
CA LEU A 6 -14.67 25.28 38.67
C LEU A 6 -13.21 25.75 38.70
N LEU A 7 -12.88 26.74 39.54
CA LEU A 7 -11.52 27.32 39.60
C LEU A 7 -10.53 26.52 40.46
N ALA A 8 -11.01 25.61 41.32
CA ALA A 8 -10.15 24.78 42.17
C ALA A 8 -9.71 23.44 41.52
N ILE A 9 -10.27 23.09 40.36
CA ILE A 9 -10.01 21.79 39.69
C ILE A 9 -8.72 21.82 38.84
N SER A 10 -8.02 22.95 38.71
CA SER A 10 -6.83 23.06 37.86
C SER A 10 -5.54 22.39 38.40
N THR A 11 -5.59 21.67 39.53
CA THR A 11 -4.39 21.04 40.11
C THR A 11 -4.56 19.59 40.60
N VAL A 12 -5.73 18.95 40.40
CA VAL A 12 -5.94 17.56 40.83
C VAL A 12 -6.36 16.69 39.64
N ASP A 13 -5.44 15.86 39.15
CA ASP A 13 -5.71 14.85 38.13
C ASP A 13 -6.61 13.74 38.72
N PHE A 14 -7.90 13.76 38.37
CA PHE A 14 -8.82 12.65 38.66
C PHE A 14 -8.66 11.53 37.64
N LYS A 15 -8.80 10.27 38.09
CA LYS A 15 -8.82 9.08 37.21
C LYS A 15 -10.22 8.51 37.08
N VAL A 16 -10.61 8.15 35.86
CA VAL A 16 -11.90 7.51 35.58
C VAL A 16 -11.91 6.11 36.19
N GLU A 17 -12.85 5.84 37.08
CA GLU A 17 -13.02 4.53 37.72
C GLU A 17 -13.98 3.67 36.92
N THR A 18 -15.23 4.12 36.78
CA THR A 18 -16.24 3.45 35.96
C THR A 18 -16.92 4.41 34.98
N ILE A 19 -17.39 3.84 33.86
CA ILE A 19 -18.28 4.50 32.91
C ILE A 19 -19.50 3.61 32.77
N THR A 20 -20.63 4.10 33.27
CA THR A 20 -21.92 3.41 33.22
C THR A 20 -22.77 4.06 32.14
N LEU A 21 -23.29 3.25 31.21
CA LEU A 21 -24.21 3.69 30.17
C LEU A 21 -25.62 3.25 30.56
N ARG A 22 -26.59 4.12 30.35
CA ARG A 22 -28.01 3.87 30.62
C ARG A 22 -28.85 4.39 29.45
N GLY A 23 -29.97 3.72 29.18
CA GLY A 23 -30.91 4.11 28.12
C GLY A 23 -30.50 3.71 26.69
N ASN A 24 -29.36 3.05 26.52
CA ASN A 24 -28.94 2.48 25.23
C ASN A 24 -29.57 1.10 24.98
N GLU A 25 -30.63 1.04 24.16
CA GLU A 25 -31.33 -0.20 23.79
C GLU A 25 -30.86 -0.72 22.43
N TYR A 26 -30.70 0.18 21.44
CA TYR A 26 -30.29 -0.20 20.09
C TYR A 26 -28.80 -0.52 20.00
N LEU A 27 -27.93 0.35 20.53
CA LEU A 27 -26.48 0.14 20.52
C LEU A 27 -25.98 -0.49 21.82
N LYS A 28 -25.23 -1.58 21.69
CA LYS A 28 -24.56 -2.21 22.84
C LYS A 28 -23.47 -1.30 23.40
N ASP A 29 -23.27 -1.34 24.71
CA ASP A 29 -22.21 -0.64 25.45
C ASP A 29 -20.84 -0.64 24.76
N GLY A 30 -20.44 -1.80 24.23
CA GLY A 30 -19.13 -1.96 23.60
C GLY A 30 -18.94 -1.06 22.38
N ALA A 31 -20.00 -0.83 21.59
CA ALA A 31 -19.96 0.04 20.41
C ALA A 31 -19.80 1.51 20.81
N ILE A 32 -20.54 1.94 21.84
CA ILE A 32 -20.49 3.31 22.38
C ILE A 32 -19.11 3.56 23.03
N LYS A 33 -18.65 2.63 23.88
CA LYS A 33 -17.32 2.72 24.52
C LYS A 33 -16.15 2.61 23.52
N ALA A 34 -16.39 2.12 22.31
CA ALA A 34 -15.36 2.06 21.27
C ALA A 34 -15.06 3.44 20.68
N VAL A 35 -16.09 4.28 20.44
CA VAL A 35 -15.94 5.63 19.89
C VAL A 35 -15.42 6.65 20.90
N MET A 36 -15.62 6.40 22.20
CA MET A 36 -15.11 7.25 23.27
C MET A 36 -13.58 7.20 23.38
N LEU A 37 -12.98 8.36 23.64
CA LEU A 37 -11.57 8.54 24.00
C LEU A 37 -11.35 8.36 25.50
N THR A 38 -12.28 8.84 26.32
CA THR A 38 -12.29 8.70 27.77
C THR A 38 -12.51 7.23 28.14
N LYS A 39 -11.52 6.61 28.80
CA LYS A 39 -11.61 5.20 29.23
C LYS A 39 -11.00 5.00 30.62
N PRO A 40 -11.48 3.99 31.38
CA PRO A 40 -10.84 3.56 32.62
C PRO A 40 -9.37 3.20 32.44
N PRO A 41 -8.56 3.18 33.53
CA PRO A 41 -7.17 2.79 33.48
C PRO A 41 -7.01 1.35 33.01
N SER A 42 -5.95 1.11 32.24
CA SER A 42 -5.51 -0.23 31.81
C SER A 42 -4.00 -0.34 31.95
N LEU A 43 -3.43 -1.52 31.68
CA LEU A 43 -1.99 -1.78 31.79
C LEU A 43 -1.11 -0.73 31.06
N PHE A 44 -1.65 -0.08 30.04
CA PHE A 44 -0.94 0.92 29.21
C PHE A 44 -1.62 2.30 29.17
N ARG A 45 -2.68 2.52 29.95
CA ARG A 45 -3.48 3.77 29.91
C ARG A 45 -3.68 4.30 31.33
N ARG A 46 -3.29 5.55 31.56
CA ARG A 46 -3.40 6.19 32.89
C ARG A 46 -4.84 6.46 33.34
N GLY A 47 -5.78 6.57 32.39
CA GLY A 47 -7.21 6.80 32.67
C GLY A 47 -7.52 8.18 33.26
N THR A 48 -6.70 9.19 32.99
CA THR A 48 -6.91 10.56 33.49
C THR A 48 -8.14 11.18 32.84
N PHE A 49 -9.00 11.81 33.64
CA PHE A 49 -10.17 12.53 33.16
C PHE A 49 -9.78 13.93 32.66
N VAL A 50 -10.23 14.28 31.47
CA VAL A 50 -10.03 15.60 30.87
C VAL A 50 -11.40 16.09 30.37
N PRO A 51 -11.99 17.13 30.98
CA PRO A 51 -13.34 17.58 30.64
C PRO A 51 -13.56 17.82 29.15
N ALA A 52 -12.64 18.55 28.50
CA ALA A 52 -12.74 18.84 27.07
C ALA A 52 -12.69 17.59 26.16
N LEU A 53 -12.02 16.51 26.58
CA LEU A 53 -12.06 15.24 25.84
C LEU A 53 -13.42 14.55 26.01
N PHE A 54 -14.01 14.65 27.20
CA PHE A 54 -15.31 14.08 27.48
C PHE A 54 -16.45 14.79 26.74
N ASP A 55 -16.41 16.12 26.63
CA ASP A 55 -17.38 16.87 25.82
C ASP A 55 -17.34 16.43 24.33
N GLY A 56 -16.14 16.13 23.82
CA GLY A 56 -15.96 15.53 22.50
C GLY A 56 -16.54 14.11 22.41
N ASP A 57 -16.44 13.31 23.47
CA ASP A 57 -17.03 11.97 23.53
C ASP A 57 -18.57 12.02 23.49
N ILE A 58 -19.20 12.96 24.19
CA ILE A 58 -20.65 13.18 24.15
C ILE A 58 -21.12 13.47 22.71
N THR A 59 -20.42 14.37 22.03
CA THR A 59 -20.68 14.70 20.62
C THR A 59 -20.47 13.48 19.71
N ALA A 60 -19.44 12.67 19.97
CA ALA A 60 -19.16 11.45 19.21
C ALA A 60 -20.26 10.39 19.39
N ILE A 61 -20.84 10.26 20.59
CA ILE A 61 -21.96 9.36 20.86
C ILE A 61 -23.21 9.84 20.11
N GLN A 62 -23.54 11.14 20.20
CA GLN A 62 -24.68 11.72 19.46
C GLN A 62 -24.55 11.49 17.94
N ASN A 63 -23.35 11.71 17.38
CA ASN A 63 -23.08 11.45 15.97
C ASN A 63 -23.20 9.96 15.62
N LEU A 64 -22.70 9.06 16.47
CA LEU A 64 -22.84 7.61 16.27
C LEU A 64 -24.31 7.21 16.15
N TYR A 65 -25.18 7.73 17.01
CA TYR A 65 -26.61 7.48 16.96
C TYR A 65 -27.31 8.14 15.76
N SER A 66 -26.96 9.39 15.45
CA SER A 66 -27.45 10.09 14.26
C SER A 66 -27.15 9.32 12.97
N HIS A 67 -25.99 8.67 12.88
CA HIS A 67 -25.62 7.80 11.76
C HIS A 67 -26.44 6.51 11.65
N HIS A 68 -27.20 6.15 12.67
CA HIS A 68 -28.14 5.03 12.67
C HIS A 68 -29.60 5.49 12.59
N GLY A 69 -29.85 6.76 12.26
CA GLY A 69 -31.19 7.32 12.08
C GLY A 69 -31.79 7.94 13.33
N PHE A 70 -31.07 8.02 14.45
CA PHE A 70 -31.58 8.60 15.69
C PHE A 70 -31.19 10.09 15.79
N LEU A 71 -32.02 10.95 15.19
CA LEU A 71 -31.71 12.37 15.02
C LEU A 71 -31.94 13.22 16.27
N GLU A 72 -32.82 12.77 17.16
CA GLU A 72 -33.22 13.46 18.38
C GLU A 72 -32.46 12.95 19.62
N THR A 73 -31.34 12.26 19.42
CA THR A 73 -30.59 11.64 20.51
C THR A 73 -30.06 12.70 21.47
N THR A 74 -30.48 12.63 22.73
CA THR A 74 -29.89 13.44 23.81
C THR A 74 -28.99 12.58 24.68
N VAL A 75 -27.85 13.14 25.07
CA VAL A 75 -26.85 12.44 25.88
C VAL A 75 -26.53 13.34 27.06
N ASP A 76 -27.09 12.98 28.20
CA ASP A 76 -26.88 13.64 29.48
C ASP A 76 -25.81 12.89 30.27
N HIS A 77 -25.19 13.56 31.24
CA HIS A 77 -24.15 12.96 32.05
C HIS A 77 -24.14 13.48 33.49
N GLU A 78 -23.75 12.60 34.40
CA GLU A 78 -23.53 12.91 35.81
C GLU A 78 -22.13 12.47 36.25
N PHE A 79 -21.43 13.36 36.95
CA PHE A 79 -20.11 13.08 37.51
C PHE A 79 -20.19 12.89 39.02
N THR A 80 -19.71 11.74 39.49
CA THR A 80 -19.52 11.49 40.92
C THR A 80 -18.04 11.50 41.25
N PHE A 81 -17.60 12.49 42.04
CA PHE A 81 -16.19 12.66 42.41
C PHE A 81 -15.90 12.07 43.79
N ASP A 82 -14.96 11.12 43.86
CA ASP A 82 -14.35 10.68 45.12
C ASP A 82 -13.06 11.48 45.35
N SER A 83 -13.17 12.55 46.16
CA SER A 83 -12.04 13.43 46.48
C SER A 83 -10.94 12.74 47.29
N VAL A 84 -11.25 11.64 48.00
CA VAL A 84 -10.27 10.89 48.81
C VAL A 84 -9.44 9.99 47.92
N LYS A 85 -10.06 9.28 46.98
CA LYS A 85 -9.37 8.38 46.05
C LYS A 85 -8.85 9.06 44.79
N LYS A 86 -9.20 10.34 44.56
CA LYS A 86 -8.96 11.08 43.31
C LYS A 86 -9.50 10.34 42.09
N LYS A 87 -10.71 9.79 42.24
CA LYS A 87 -11.40 9.02 41.20
C LYS A 87 -12.71 9.68 40.81
N ILE A 88 -13.15 9.44 39.57
CA ILE A 88 -14.42 9.92 39.03
C ILE A 88 -15.19 8.74 38.45
N ASP A 89 -16.44 8.62 38.86
CA ASP A 89 -17.43 7.75 38.21
C ASP A 89 -18.30 8.60 37.28
N ILE A 90 -18.50 8.09 36.06
CA ILE A 90 -19.24 8.79 35.02
C ILE A 90 -20.48 7.95 34.69
N ALA A 91 -21.66 8.53 34.90
CA ALA A 91 -22.91 8.00 34.38
C ALA A 91 -23.29 8.80 33.12
N ILE A 92 -23.58 8.10 32.03
CA ILE A 92 -24.07 8.69 30.79
C ILE A 92 -25.47 8.13 30.55
N ASP A 93 -26.43 9.04 30.53
CA ASP A 93 -27.83 8.73 30.28
C ASP A 93 -28.16 9.11 28.83
N ILE A 94 -28.47 8.11 28.03
CA ILE A 94 -28.74 8.25 26.60
C ILE A 94 -30.23 8.10 26.39
N ASN A 95 -30.85 9.11 25.79
CA ASN A 95 -32.19 8.99 25.23
C ASN A 95 -32.04 8.86 23.71
N GLU A 96 -32.26 7.64 23.19
CA GLU A 96 -32.07 7.35 21.76
C GLU A 96 -33.07 8.12 20.88
N GLY A 97 -34.28 8.40 21.39
CA GLY A 97 -35.35 8.99 20.60
C GLY A 97 -35.91 8.04 19.53
N THR A 98 -36.66 8.57 18.57
CA THR A 98 -37.25 7.76 17.49
C THR A 98 -36.26 7.56 16.35
N GLN A 99 -36.19 6.33 15.84
CA GLN A 99 -35.38 6.01 14.66
C GLN A 99 -36.08 6.45 13.38
N THR A 100 -35.40 7.25 12.57
CA THR A 100 -35.87 7.71 11.26
C THR A 100 -35.43 6.76 10.15
N PHE A 101 -36.38 6.36 9.31
CA PHE A 101 -36.18 5.51 8.14
C PHE A 101 -36.41 6.27 6.84
N ILE A 102 -35.75 5.85 5.77
CA ILE A 102 -35.96 6.40 4.44
C ILE A 102 -37.31 5.92 3.91
N ARG A 103 -38.21 6.87 3.61
CA ARG A 103 -39.48 6.62 2.93
C ARG A 103 -39.22 6.36 1.45
N GLU A 104 -38.61 7.34 0.79
CA GLU A 104 -38.29 7.28 -0.64
C GLU A 104 -37.22 8.30 -1.02
N ALA A 105 -36.63 8.09 -2.21
CA ALA A 105 -35.78 9.04 -2.89
C ALA A 105 -36.48 9.52 -4.17
N VAL A 106 -36.70 10.82 -4.25
CA VAL A 106 -37.35 11.51 -5.38
C VAL A 106 -36.27 12.22 -6.18
N PHE A 107 -36.36 12.11 -7.51
CA PHE A 107 -35.43 12.76 -8.44
C PHE A 107 -36.22 13.76 -9.29
N ILE A 108 -35.73 15.00 -9.39
CA ILE A 108 -36.41 16.09 -10.10
C ILE A 108 -35.43 16.77 -11.04
N GLY A 109 -35.72 16.77 -12.34
CA GLY A 109 -34.90 17.44 -13.36
C GLY A 109 -33.85 16.54 -14.02
N ASN A 110 -33.84 15.24 -13.73
CA ASN A 110 -32.98 14.26 -14.38
C ASN A 110 -33.57 13.78 -15.72
N THR A 111 -33.11 14.33 -16.84
CA THR A 111 -33.52 13.88 -18.19
C THR A 111 -32.49 12.93 -18.83
N VAL A 112 -31.22 13.01 -18.40
CA VAL A 112 -30.13 12.17 -18.93
C VAL A 112 -30.21 10.72 -18.44
N PHE A 113 -30.63 10.52 -17.19
CA PHE A 113 -30.76 9.20 -16.56
C PHE A 113 -32.18 8.99 -16.03
N SER A 114 -32.69 7.77 -16.16
CA SER A 114 -33.98 7.40 -15.57
C SER A 114 -33.88 7.25 -14.05
N ASP A 115 -34.99 7.53 -13.35
CA ASP A 115 -35.11 7.35 -11.90
C ASP A 115 -34.75 5.93 -11.46
N SER A 116 -35.19 4.93 -12.24
CA SER A 116 -34.89 3.51 -11.98
C SER A 116 -33.39 3.21 -12.03
N PHE A 117 -32.66 3.86 -12.93
CA PHE A 117 -31.21 3.70 -13.05
C PHE A 117 -30.50 4.35 -11.87
N LEU A 118 -30.85 5.61 -11.53
CA LEU A 118 -30.24 6.33 -10.40
C LEU A 118 -30.53 5.61 -9.08
N ARG A 119 -31.77 5.17 -8.86
CA ARG A 119 -32.17 4.41 -7.66
C ARG A 119 -31.38 3.11 -7.49
N GLY A 120 -30.97 2.47 -8.58
CA GLY A 120 -30.13 1.27 -8.55
C GLY A 120 -28.63 1.53 -8.33
N LYS A 121 -28.20 2.80 -8.33
CA LYS A 121 -26.80 3.20 -8.13
C LYS A 121 -26.53 3.88 -6.80
N ILE A 122 -27.54 4.51 -6.21
CA ILE A 122 -27.44 5.11 -4.88
C ILE A 122 -27.45 4.07 -3.77
N THR A 123 -26.86 4.45 -2.64
CA THR A 123 -26.75 3.64 -1.43
C THR A 123 -28.05 3.64 -0.66
N ILE A 124 -28.75 4.78 -0.63
CA ILE A 124 -30.02 4.93 0.05
C ILE A 124 -31.12 4.11 -0.64
N GLN A 125 -31.83 3.33 0.17
CA GLN A 125 -32.96 2.52 -0.28
C GLN A 125 -34.15 2.72 0.67
N PRO A 126 -35.39 2.64 0.17
CA PRO A 126 -36.57 2.65 1.02
C PRO A 126 -36.48 1.60 2.14
N GLY A 127 -36.78 2.01 3.38
CA GLY A 127 -36.70 1.17 4.58
C GLY A 127 -35.32 1.08 5.23
N ALA A 128 -34.27 1.63 4.62
CA ALA A 128 -32.98 1.80 5.29
C ALA A 128 -33.07 2.89 6.37
N TYR A 129 -32.18 2.84 7.37
CA TYR A 129 -32.06 3.92 8.35
C TYR A 129 -31.52 5.20 7.69
N PHE A 130 -31.97 6.35 8.18
CA PHE A 130 -31.47 7.63 7.70
C PHE A 130 -30.01 7.85 8.15
N ASP A 131 -29.13 8.18 7.21
CA ASP A 131 -27.78 8.66 7.49
C ASP A 131 -27.42 9.76 6.49
N ARG A 132 -27.19 10.96 7.01
CA ARG A 132 -26.82 12.14 6.20
C ARG A 132 -25.57 11.89 5.35
N ARG A 133 -24.62 11.08 5.82
CA ARG A 133 -23.40 10.77 5.07
C ARG A 133 -23.71 9.98 3.80
N ASN A 134 -24.72 9.11 3.84
CA ASN A 134 -25.13 8.36 2.66
C ASN A 134 -25.74 9.30 1.61
N ILE A 135 -26.47 10.35 2.01
CA ILE A 135 -26.99 11.37 1.08
C ILE A 135 -25.84 12.08 0.36
N GLU A 136 -24.80 12.47 1.10
CA GLU A 136 -23.61 13.13 0.53
C GLU A 136 -22.84 12.18 -0.43
N VAL A 137 -22.69 10.91 -0.04
CA VAL A 137 -22.08 9.88 -0.89
C VAL A 137 -22.90 9.67 -2.17
N ASP A 138 -24.22 9.62 -2.05
CA ASP A 138 -25.13 9.40 -3.17
C ASP A 138 -25.12 10.60 -4.13
N THR A 139 -25.14 11.83 -3.62
CA THR A 139 -24.93 13.05 -4.42
C THR A 139 -23.61 12.98 -5.19
N TYR A 140 -22.52 12.55 -4.55
CA TYR A 140 -21.24 12.37 -5.23
C TYR A 140 -21.27 11.28 -6.30
N ILE A 141 -21.89 10.13 -6.03
CA ILE A 141 -22.06 9.04 -7.00
C ILE A 141 -22.83 9.53 -8.22
N ILE A 142 -23.95 10.22 -8.00
CA ILE A 142 -24.78 10.78 -9.06
C ILE A 142 -23.99 11.79 -9.89
N THR A 143 -23.36 12.79 -9.27
CA THR A 143 -22.52 13.78 -9.98
C THR A 143 -21.43 13.08 -10.82
N SER A 144 -20.78 12.05 -10.26
CA SER A 144 -19.77 11.28 -10.99
C SER A 144 -20.33 10.51 -12.20
N LEU A 145 -21.61 10.09 -12.19
CA LEU A 145 -22.24 9.44 -13.35
C LEU A 145 -22.47 10.43 -14.50
N TYR A 146 -22.90 11.64 -14.18
CA TYR A 146 -23.05 12.74 -15.13
C TYR A 146 -21.69 13.19 -15.69
N ASP A 147 -20.68 13.32 -14.83
CA ASP A 147 -19.30 13.60 -15.22
C ASP A 147 -18.74 12.57 -16.21
N ASP A 148 -19.06 11.28 -16.07
CA ASP A 148 -18.61 10.23 -16.99
C ASP A 148 -19.34 10.26 -18.34
N LYS A 149 -20.52 10.89 -18.41
CA LYS A 149 -21.25 11.17 -19.65
C LYS A 149 -20.83 12.49 -20.31
N GLY A 150 -20.09 13.35 -19.62
CA GLY A 150 -19.62 14.64 -20.11
C GLY A 150 -20.40 15.84 -19.60
N TYR A 151 -21.31 15.66 -18.64
CA TYR A 151 -22.13 16.72 -18.08
C TYR A 151 -21.46 17.33 -16.84
N THR A 152 -20.29 17.95 -17.05
CA THR A 152 -19.40 18.35 -15.93
C THR A 152 -19.86 19.55 -15.09
N ASP A 153 -20.86 20.28 -15.57
CA ASP A 153 -21.42 21.44 -14.88
C ASP A 153 -22.79 21.14 -14.26
N VAL A 154 -23.15 19.85 -14.15
CA VAL A 154 -24.36 19.44 -13.44
C VAL A 154 -24.30 19.94 -11.99
N ASN A 155 -25.39 20.52 -11.52
CA ASN A 155 -25.54 20.82 -10.10
C ASN A 155 -26.60 19.90 -9.51
N VAL A 156 -26.20 19.06 -8.55
CA VAL A 156 -27.10 18.15 -7.85
C VAL A 156 -27.23 18.65 -6.42
N HIS A 157 -28.43 19.12 -6.07
CA HIS A 157 -28.75 19.53 -4.71
C HIS A 157 -29.63 18.47 -4.06
N ALA A 158 -29.22 17.99 -2.89
CA ALA A 158 -29.99 17.03 -2.11
C ALA A 158 -30.55 17.73 -0.88
N GLU A 159 -31.88 17.77 -0.80
CA GLU A 159 -32.61 18.19 0.39
C GLU A 159 -33.32 16.98 0.98
N TYR A 160 -33.64 17.06 2.27
CA TYR A 160 -34.43 16.02 2.93
C TYR A 160 -35.48 16.66 3.82
N GLU A 161 -36.64 16.04 3.83
CA GLU A 161 -37.75 16.40 4.69
C GLU A 161 -38.05 15.21 5.60
N ILE A 162 -38.14 15.49 6.90
CA ILE A 162 -38.41 14.47 7.93
C ILE A 162 -39.80 14.71 8.47
N GLU A 163 -40.66 13.71 8.31
CA GLU A 163 -41.99 13.65 8.89
C GLU A 163 -42.02 12.50 9.89
N HIS A 164 -42.00 12.81 11.18
CA HIS A 164 -41.98 11.83 12.28
C HIS A 164 -40.81 10.83 12.17
N ASP A 165 -41.09 9.56 11.87
CA ASP A 165 -40.14 8.46 11.75
C ASP A 165 -39.67 8.21 10.30
N LYS A 166 -40.06 9.08 9.35
CA LYS A 166 -39.82 8.89 7.92
C LYS A 166 -39.16 10.10 7.28
N ALA A 167 -38.09 9.85 6.54
CA ALA A 167 -37.38 10.84 5.74
C ALA A 167 -37.61 10.64 4.25
N THR A 168 -38.03 11.68 3.54
CA THR A 168 -37.97 11.75 2.08
C THR A 168 -36.76 12.56 1.65
N VAL A 169 -35.95 12.00 0.75
CA VAL A 169 -34.80 12.70 0.18
C VAL A 169 -35.15 13.13 -1.24
N VAL A 170 -35.00 14.42 -1.53
CA VAL A 170 -35.28 15.01 -2.84
C VAL A 170 -33.95 15.46 -3.46
N TYR A 171 -33.61 14.83 -4.58
CA TYR A 171 -32.47 15.21 -5.42
C TYR A 171 -32.98 16.10 -6.54
N THR A 172 -32.60 17.38 -6.52
CA THR A 172 -32.93 18.35 -7.56
C THR A 172 -31.72 18.55 -8.47
N PHE A 173 -31.94 18.40 -9.77
CA PHE A 173 -30.91 18.43 -10.79
C PHE A 173 -31.05 19.70 -11.64
N THR A 174 -29.96 20.44 -11.74
CA THR A 174 -29.79 21.44 -12.79
C THR A 174 -28.84 20.84 -13.82
N GLU A 175 -29.41 20.18 -14.82
CA GLU A 175 -28.64 19.59 -15.93
C GLU A 175 -28.05 20.69 -16.80
N ALA A 176 -26.81 20.46 -17.26
CA ALA A 176 -26.11 21.33 -18.18
C ALA A 176 -25.99 20.68 -19.57
N GLU A 177 -25.46 21.40 -20.55
CA GLU A 177 -25.12 20.81 -21.85
C GLU A 177 -23.86 19.94 -21.74
N GLN A 178 -23.76 18.93 -22.60
CA GLN A 178 -22.62 18.02 -22.63
C GLN A 178 -21.36 18.77 -23.08
N GLN A 179 -20.28 18.64 -22.32
CA GLN A 179 -19.02 19.34 -22.56
C GLN A 179 -18.02 18.48 -23.34
N PHE A 180 -17.26 19.14 -24.22
CA PHE A 180 -16.23 18.56 -25.07
C PHE A 180 -14.87 19.24 -24.84
N ILE A 181 -13.80 18.52 -25.16
CA ILE A 181 -12.43 19.02 -25.02
C ILE A 181 -12.08 19.85 -26.25
N LYS A 182 -11.80 21.15 -26.07
CA LYS A 182 -11.30 21.98 -27.18
C LYS A 182 -9.83 21.73 -27.44
N THR A 183 -9.04 21.97 -26.41
CA THR A 183 -7.58 21.88 -26.43
C THR A 183 -7.07 21.34 -25.09
N ILE A 184 -5.88 20.76 -25.15
CA ILE A 184 -5.15 20.26 -23.99
C ILE A 184 -3.87 21.07 -23.86
N GLU A 185 -3.78 21.82 -22.78
CA GLU A 185 -2.67 22.70 -22.47
C GLU A 185 -1.79 22.09 -21.39
N LEU A 186 -0.47 22.15 -21.61
CA LEU A 186 0.53 21.62 -20.68
C LEU A 186 1.34 22.81 -20.16
N ILE A 187 1.26 23.07 -18.86
CA ILE A 187 1.87 24.22 -18.20
C ILE A 187 2.88 23.72 -17.18
N GLY A 188 4.07 24.34 -17.11
CA GLY A 188 5.10 24.00 -16.12
C GLY A 188 6.04 22.86 -16.54
N LEU A 189 6.09 22.54 -17.84
CA LEU A 189 7.15 21.69 -18.40
C LEU A 189 8.42 22.50 -18.57
N GLU A 190 9.51 22.04 -17.95
CA GLU A 190 10.82 22.69 -18.04
C GLU A 190 11.85 21.77 -18.71
N ARG A 191 11.95 20.51 -18.25
CA ARG A 191 12.97 19.55 -18.74
C ARG A 191 12.33 18.38 -19.47
N THR A 192 11.11 18.01 -19.11
CA THR A 192 10.40 16.88 -19.73
C THR A 192 9.85 17.30 -21.07
N ARG A 193 10.11 16.49 -22.09
CA ARG A 193 9.62 16.77 -23.43
C ARG A 193 8.10 16.65 -23.49
N GLU A 194 7.48 17.63 -24.13
CA GLU A 194 6.02 17.71 -24.26
C GLU A 194 5.43 16.50 -24.99
N ASP A 195 6.12 15.98 -26.02
CA ASP A 195 5.65 14.81 -26.79
C ASP A 195 5.54 13.54 -25.93
N ILE A 196 6.35 13.42 -24.88
CA ILE A 196 6.29 12.29 -23.94
C ILE A 196 5.04 12.40 -23.07
N VAL A 197 4.72 13.61 -22.60
CA VAL A 197 3.54 13.88 -21.78
C VAL A 197 2.26 13.69 -22.59
N ARG A 198 2.20 14.25 -23.82
CA ARG A 198 1.05 14.12 -24.71
C ARG A 198 0.71 12.67 -25.05
N ARG A 199 1.70 11.80 -25.26
CA ARG A 199 1.50 10.36 -25.53
C ARG A 199 0.91 9.57 -24.36
N VAL A 200 0.96 10.12 -23.15
CA VAL A 200 0.51 9.47 -21.91
C VAL A 200 -0.88 9.93 -21.51
N ILE A 201 -1.23 11.16 -21.89
CA ILE A 201 -2.59 11.71 -21.77
C ILE A 201 -3.53 10.89 -22.68
N SER A 202 -4.66 10.50 -22.11
CA SER A 202 -5.67 9.64 -22.76
C SER A 202 -6.86 10.46 -23.26
N LEU A 203 -6.61 11.72 -23.60
CA LEU A 203 -7.59 12.71 -24.03
C LEU A 203 -7.15 13.24 -25.39
N GLN A 204 -8.10 13.50 -26.27
CA GLN A 204 -7.90 14.14 -27.56
C GLN A 204 -8.86 15.33 -27.70
N PRO A 205 -8.50 16.34 -28.52
CA PRO A 205 -9.46 17.35 -28.94
C PRO A 205 -10.73 16.71 -29.52
N ASN A 206 -11.88 17.32 -29.23
CA ASN A 206 -13.24 16.87 -29.54
C ASN A 206 -13.72 15.60 -28.80
N ASP A 207 -12.92 15.02 -27.90
CA ASP A 207 -13.44 14.00 -27.00
C ASP A 207 -14.49 14.60 -26.05
N THR A 208 -15.50 13.81 -25.70
CA THR A 208 -16.38 14.10 -24.57
C THR A 208 -15.55 14.26 -23.29
N LEU A 209 -15.79 15.34 -22.54
CA LEU A 209 -15.06 15.64 -21.32
C LEU A 209 -15.47 14.69 -20.17
N ARG A 210 -14.84 13.53 -20.09
CA ARG A 210 -15.11 12.54 -19.05
C ARG A 210 -14.11 12.64 -17.90
N TYR A 211 -14.60 12.82 -16.68
CA TYR A 211 -13.73 12.90 -15.50
C TYR A 211 -12.89 11.62 -15.30
N ALA A 212 -13.45 10.45 -15.62
CA ALA A 212 -12.72 9.18 -15.58
C ALA A 212 -11.45 9.16 -16.47
N ASN A 213 -11.52 9.77 -17.66
CA ASN A 213 -10.37 9.85 -18.56
C ASN A 213 -9.33 10.88 -18.10
N ILE A 214 -9.77 11.96 -17.44
CA ILE A 214 -8.90 12.93 -16.78
C ILE A 214 -8.10 12.24 -15.66
N LEU A 215 -8.78 11.54 -14.76
CA LEU A 215 -8.13 10.79 -13.67
C LEU A 215 -7.18 9.71 -14.20
N LYS A 216 -7.57 8.99 -15.25
CA LYS A 216 -6.71 8.00 -15.92
C LYS A 216 -5.44 8.63 -16.48
N SER A 217 -5.56 9.79 -17.12
CA SER A 217 -4.42 10.56 -17.63
C SER A 217 -3.53 11.04 -16.48
N GLN A 218 -4.11 11.57 -15.41
CA GLN A 218 -3.39 12.01 -14.22
C GLN A 218 -2.58 10.87 -13.59
N ARG A 219 -3.19 9.70 -13.38
CA ARG A 219 -2.53 8.51 -12.84
C ARG A 219 -1.36 8.06 -13.73
N ARG A 220 -1.57 8.02 -15.05
CA ARG A 220 -0.53 7.65 -16.02
C ARG A 220 0.64 8.63 -16.01
N LEU A 221 0.38 9.93 -15.87
CA LEU A 221 1.42 10.95 -15.73
C LEU A 221 2.18 10.82 -14.40
N TYR A 222 1.50 10.56 -13.28
CA TYR A 222 2.17 10.26 -12.01
C TYR A 222 3.08 9.02 -12.11
N ASN A 223 2.64 7.99 -12.85
CA ASN A 223 3.42 6.78 -13.08
C ASN A 223 4.71 7.00 -13.89
N LEU A 224 4.88 8.14 -14.59
CA LEU A 224 6.16 8.50 -15.20
C LEU A 224 7.23 8.82 -14.15
N GLY A 225 6.83 9.14 -12.91
CA GLY A 225 7.74 9.39 -11.80
C GLY A 225 8.45 10.74 -11.81
N VAL A 226 8.34 11.53 -12.88
CA VAL A 226 9.02 12.81 -13.07
C VAL A 226 8.29 14.03 -12.50
N PHE A 227 7.03 13.92 -12.11
CA PHE A 227 6.22 15.03 -11.60
C PHE A 227 6.01 14.96 -10.08
N GLN A 228 6.25 16.07 -9.39
CA GLN A 228 5.96 16.24 -7.95
C GLN A 228 4.45 16.38 -7.73
N SER A 229 3.79 17.19 -8.55
CA SER A 229 2.35 17.41 -8.50
C SER A 229 1.77 17.65 -9.89
N ILE A 230 0.53 17.21 -10.08
CA ILE A 230 -0.23 17.37 -11.32
C ILE A 230 -1.59 17.92 -10.93
N ARG A 231 -1.84 19.19 -11.24
CA ARG A 231 -3.14 19.84 -11.01
C ARG A 231 -3.83 20.03 -12.34
N ILE A 232 -5.04 19.49 -12.46
CA ILE A 232 -5.83 19.60 -13.69
C ILE A 232 -6.93 20.63 -13.44
N LYS A 233 -7.02 21.62 -14.32
CA LYS A 233 -8.08 22.62 -14.31
C LYS A 233 -8.82 22.57 -15.64
N THR A 234 -10.12 22.83 -15.60
CA THR A 234 -10.94 23.01 -16.79
C THR A 234 -11.33 24.48 -16.88
N VAL A 235 -11.04 25.11 -18.01
CA VAL A 235 -11.41 26.51 -18.29
C VAL A 235 -12.45 26.50 -19.40
N ILE A 236 -13.44 27.37 -19.31
CA ILE A 236 -14.46 27.56 -20.36
C ILE A 236 -13.75 28.07 -21.63
N ALA A 237 -14.05 27.48 -22.78
CA ALA A 237 -13.55 27.97 -24.07
C ALA A 237 -14.49 29.04 -24.64
N ASP A 238 -14.02 29.78 -25.65
CA ASP A 238 -14.85 30.78 -26.34
C ASP A 238 -16.04 30.16 -27.09
N GLU A 239 -15.94 28.87 -27.43
CA GLU A 239 -17.02 28.10 -28.07
C GLU A 239 -17.95 27.48 -27.01
N PRO A 240 -19.29 27.55 -27.20
CA PRO A 240 -20.24 26.88 -26.33
C PRO A 240 -19.96 25.38 -26.23
N ASN A 241 -20.13 24.80 -25.04
CA ASN A 241 -19.92 23.37 -24.77
C ASN A 241 -18.50 22.85 -24.93
N PHE A 242 -17.53 23.75 -25.06
CA PHE A 242 -16.14 23.40 -25.14
C PHE A 242 -15.39 23.89 -23.91
N LYS A 243 -14.50 23.05 -23.39
CA LYS A 243 -13.58 23.39 -22.31
C LYS A 243 -12.13 23.09 -22.69
N ILE A 244 -11.24 23.94 -22.20
CA ILE A 244 -9.80 23.75 -22.27
C ILE A 244 -9.36 22.99 -21.02
N VAL A 245 -8.65 21.87 -21.22
CA VAL A 245 -8.12 21.07 -20.11
C VAL A 245 -6.65 21.44 -19.89
N GLN A 246 -6.38 22.13 -18.78
CA GLN A 246 -5.05 22.58 -18.41
C GLN A 246 -4.41 21.62 -17.41
N PHE A 247 -3.34 20.96 -17.84
CA PHE A 247 -2.46 20.20 -16.95
C PHE A 247 -1.35 21.13 -16.43
N ASN A 248 -1.49 21.56 -15.19
CA ASN A 248 -0.46 22.29 -14.46
C ASN A 248 0.48 21.28 -13.80
N LEU A 249 1.66 21.13 -14.38
CA LEU A 249 2.66 20.14 -14.04
C LEU A 249 3.77 20.81 -13.23
N LYS A 250 4.17 20.18 -12.12
CA LYS A 250 5.38 20.56 -11.41
C LYS A 250 6.37 19.40 -11.49
N GLU A 251 7.47 19.59 -12.19
CA GLU A 251 8.54 18.59 -12.29
C GLU A 251 9.26 18.39 -10.94
N LYS A 252 9.75 17.18 -10.70
CA LYS A 252 10.64 16.88 -9.57
C LYS A 252 12.06 17.30 -9.90
N ASP A 253 12.85 17.50 -8.84
CA ASP A 253 14.31 17.48 -8.97
C ASP A 253 14.74 16.13 -9.58
N PRO A 254 15.46 16.15 -10.71
CA PRO A 254 15.70 14.93 -11.48
C PRO A 254 16.72 14.01 -10.81
N ILE A 255 17.53 14.50 -9.88
CA ILE A 255 18.62 13.75 -9.24
C ILE A 255 18.20 13.31 -7.84
N ILE A 256 18.26 12.00 -7.60
CA ILE A 256 18.10 11.40 -6.28
C ILE A 256 19.41 10.74 -5.90
N ILE A 257 19.97 11.14 -4.75
CA ILE A 257 21.15 10.50 -4.16
C ILE A 257 20.67 9.63 -3.00
N ASN A 258 21.08 8.36 -2.98
CA ASN A 258 20.75 7.44 -1.90
C ASN A 258 22.01 6.91 -1.24
N VAL A 259 22.11 7.02 0.08
CA VAL A 259 23.19 6.46 0.89
C VAL A 259 22.61 5.41 1.82
N ARG A 260 23.25 4.25 1.92
CA ARG A 260 22.82 3.11 2.72
C ARG A 260 23.99 2.66 3.59
N ILE A 261 23.74 2.52 4.88
CA ILE A 261 24.69 1.97 5.85
C ILE A 261 23.95 0.87 6.61
N GLY A 262 24.59 -0.28 6.79
CA GLY A 262 24.02 -1.38 7.56
C GLY A 262 25.10 -2.23 8.19
N TYR A 263 24.73 -2.98 9.22
CA TYR A 263 25.57 -3.99 9.85
C TYR A 263 24.79 -5.29 9.97
N GLY A 264 25.43 -6.44 9.77
CA GLY A 264 24.80 -7.73 9.98
C GLY A 264 25.84 -8.83 10.14
N THR A 265 25.46 -9.93 10.79
CA THR A 265 26.38 -11.03 11.09
C THR A 265 26.96 -11.70 9.85
N GLN A 266 26.24 -11.66 8.71
CA GLN A 266 26.66 -12.27 7.45
C GLN A 266 27.74 -11.47 6.70
N ASP A 267 27.53 -10.16 6.53
CA ASP A 267 28.40 -9.31 5.69
C ASP A 267 29.13 -8.21 6.48
N TYR A 268 28.98 -8.22 7.81
CA TYR A 268 29.41 -7.16 8.74
C TYR A 268 28.95 -5.78 8.29
N LEU A 269 29.85 -4.79 8.24
CA LEU A 269 29.54 -3.45 7.75
C LEU A 269 29.24 -3.49 6.24
N ARG A 270 28.14 -2.84 5.86
CA ARG A 270 27.69 -2.64 4.49
C ARG A 270 27.51 -1.16 4.23
N LEU A 271 28.16 -0.66 3.18
CA LEU A 271 28.01 0.68 2.66
C LEU A 271 27.41 0.59 1.26
N GLY A 272 26.54 1.52 0.92
CA GLY A 272 26.01 1.64 -0.42
C GLY A 272 25.72 3.08 -0.76
N ALA A 273 25.99 3.45 -2.00
CA ALA A 273 25.67 4.77 -2.52
C ALA A 273 25.08 4.61 -3.92
N GLY A 274 24.14 5.47 -4.28
CA GLY A 274 23.59 5.48 -5.62
C GLY A 274 23.13 6.86 -6.04
N ILE A 275 23.11 7.06 -7.34
CA ILE A 275 22.63 8.28 -7.99
C ILE A 275 21.61 7.84 -9.03
N THR A 276 20.42 8.41 -8.96
CA THR A 276 19.34 8.19 -9.91
C THR A 276 19.02 9.49 -10.62
N HIS A 277 18.95 9.46 -11.95
CA HIS A 277 18.44 10.55 -12.76
C HIS A 277 17.08 10.15 -13.35
N LEU A 278 15.99 10.78 -12.90
CA LEU A 278 14.61 10.41 -13.23
C LEU A 278 14.19 10.71 -14.68
N ASN A 279 14.85 11.68 -15.33
CA ASN A 279 14.39 12.24 -16.60
C ASN A 279 15.51 12.41 -17.63
N ILE A 280 16.27 11.35 -17.90
CA ILE A 280 17.39 11.40 -18.85
C ILE A 280 16.88 11.86 -20.22
N LEU A 281 17.54 12.88 -20.79
CA LEU A 281 17.21 13.49 -22.08
C LEU A 281 15.76 14.03 -22.18
N GLY A 282 15.11 14.32 -21.05
CA GLY A 282 13.72 14.76 -21.01
C GLY A 282 12.70 13.69 -21.42
N ARG A 283 13.10 12.41 -21.45
CA ARG A 283 12.26 11.29 -21.95
C ARG A 283 11.55 10.48 -20.85
N ALA A 284 11.58 10.95 -19.61
CA ALA A 284 11.18 10.18 -18.43
C ALA A 284 11.92 8.83 -18.30
N TRP A 285 13.14 8.76 -18.83
CA TRP A 285 14.02 7.61 -18.66
C TRP A 285 14.75 7.74 -17.33
N SER A 286 14.58 6.73 -16.47
CA SER A 286 15.20 6.71 -15.15
C SER A 286 16.51 5.93 -15.22
N GLY A 287 17.66 6.62 -15.21
CA GLY A 287 18.97 5.99 -15.06
C GLY A 287 19.38 5.89 -13.60
N ASN A 288 20.00 4.80 -13.21
CA ASN A 288 20.49 4.57 -11.86
C ASN A 288 21.88 3.94 -11.93
N VAL A 289 22.82 4.48 -11.18
CA VAL A 289 24.12 3.88 -10.91
C VAL A 289 24.25 3.74 -9.41
N GLN A 290 24.55 2.54 -8.93
CA GLN A 290 24.70 2.30 -7.50
C GLN A 290 25.82 1.31 -7.20
N GLY A 291 26.52 1.56 -6.10
CA GLY A 291 27.50 0.67 -5.52
C GLY A 291 27.01 0.10 -4.18
N LYS A 292 27.40 -1.13 -3.89
CA LYS A 292 27.33 -1.79 -2.58
C LYS A 292 28.71 -2.34 -2.26
N LEU A 293 29.22 -2.02 -1.08
CA LEU A 293 30.47 -2.51 -0.54
C LEU A 293 30.21 -3.15 0.83
N SER A 294 30.75 -4.33 1.04
CA SER A 294 30.68 -5.06 2.30
C SER A 294 31.86 -6.02 2.41
N PHE A 295 32.05 -6.65 3.56
CA PHE A 295 33.15 -7.59 3.73
C PHE A 295 32.98 -8.88 2.90
N ALA A 296 31.73 -9.23 2.55
CA ALA A 296 31.41 -10.42 1.76
C ALA A 296 31.09 -10.12 0.28
N GLU A 297 30.72 -8.88 -0.06
CA GLU A 297 30.24 -8.53 -1.40
C GLU A 297 30.64 -7.11 -1.83
N TYR A 298 31.15 -7.00 -3.07
CA TYR A 298 31.29 -5.74 -3.80
C TYR A 298 30.43 -5.81 -5.05
N ARG A 299 29.52 -4.86 -5.23
CA ARG A 299 28.60 -4.82 -6.37
C ARG A 299 28.48 -3.42 -6.92
N LEU A 300 28.58 -3.31 -8.24
CA LEU A 300 28.30 -2.09 -8.99
C LEU A 300 27.22 -2.40 -10.01
N ASP A 301 26.11 -1.68 -9.96
CA ASP A 301 25.00 -1.77 -10.89
C ASP A 301 24.86 -0.46 -11.67
N ALA A 302 24.63 -0.55 -12.97
CA ALA A 302 24.22 0.56 -13.81
C ALA A 302 23.01 0.13 -14.64
N GLN A 303 21.91 0.87 -14.56
CA GLN A 303 20.66 0.51 -15.22
C GLN A 303 19.91 1.72 -15.75
N VAL A 304 19.15 1.52 -16.82
CA VAL A 304 18.24 2.50 -17.40
C VAL A 304 16.87 1.86 -17.49
N THR A 305 15.87 2.53 -16.93
CA THR A 305 14.48 2.12 -16.95
C THR A 305 13.69 3.00 -17.88
N PHE A 306 13.07 2.36 -18.87
CA PHE A 306 12.17 2.95 -19.84
C PHE A 306 10.73 2.76 -19.36
N PRO A 307 9.93 3.84 -19.25
CA PRO A 307 8.51 3.72 -18.89
C PRO A 307 7.70 2.99 -19.97
N ARG A 308 8.19 3.02 -21.22
CA ARG A 308 7.69 2.29 -22.37
C ARG A 308 8.88 1.78 -23.17
N PHE A 309 8.88 0.51 -23.54
CA PHE A 309 9.89 -0.05 -24.42
C PHE A 309 9.43 0.04 -25.87
N LEU A 310 10.11 0.88 -26.66
CA LEU A 310 9.70 1.21 -28.03
C LEU A 310 8.25 1.73 -28.04
N VAL A 311 7.36 1.10 -28.82
CA VAL A 311 5.93 1.47 -28.91
C VAL A 311 5.10 0.80 -27.80
N ILE A 312 5.64 -0.26 -27.17
CA ILE A 312 4.91 -1.13 -26.26
C ILE A 312 4.81 -0.48 -24.87
N PRO A 313 3.60 -0.39 -24.26
CA PRO A 313 3.39 0.24 -22.96
C PRO A 313 3.82 -0.66 -21.80
N ILE A 314 5.03 -1.21 -21.88
CA ILE A 314 5.64 -2.07 -20.86
C ILE A 314 6.85 -1.34 -20.28
N LYS A 315 6.92 -1.28 -18.95
CA LYS A 315 8.07 -0.76 -18.24
C LYS A 315 9.21 -1.77 -18.32
N THR A 316 10.33 -1.34 -18.90
CA THR A 316 11.48 -2.20 -19.18
C THR A 316 12.74 -1.58 -18.62
N THR A 317 13.58 -2.38 -17.98
CA THR A 317 14.87 -1.99 -17.44
C THR A 317 15.96 -2.73 -18.18
N LEU A 318 16.92 -1.99 -18.72
CA LEU A 318 18.19 -2.53 -19.20
C LEU A 318 19.25 -2.24 -18.14
N GLY A 319 20.02 -3.25 -17.75
CA GLY A 319 21.04 -3.09 -16.74
C GLY A 319 22.29 -3.87 -17.04
N THR A 320 23.39 -3.42 -16.45
CA THR A 320 24.66 -4.13 -16.38
C THR A 320 25.16 -4.10 -14.95
N PHE A 321 25.90 -5.11 -14.56
CA PHE A 321 26.43 -5.22 -13.22
C PHE A 321 27.78 -5.93 -13.21
N TYR A 322 28.60 -5.55 -12.24
CA TYR A 322 29.78 -6.28 -11.80
C TYR A 322 29.59 -6.65 -10.34
N GLN A 323 29.92 -7.89 -9.98
CA GLN A 323 29.76 -8.40 -8.63
C GLN A 323 30.95 -9.30 -8.26
N PHE A 324 31.56 -9.03 -7.12
CA PHE A 324 32.43 -9.96 -6.42
C PHE A 324 31.72 -10.43 -5.15
N LYS A 325 31.72 -11.74 -4.90
CA LYS A 325 31.12 -12.32 -3.68
C LYS A 325 32.04 -13.38 -3.09
N LYS A 326 32.31 -13.26 -1.79
CA LYS A 326 33.02 -14.24 -0.97
C LYS A 326 31.99 -15.14 -0.29
N GLU A 327 32.09 -16.44 -0.53
CA GLU A 327 31.24 -17.46 0.08
C GLU A 327 32.13 -18.43 0.90
N ILE A 328 31.49 -19.35 1.62
CA ILE A 328 32.22 -20.43 2.31
C ILE A 328 32.76 -21.40 1.25
N GLY A 329 34.08 -21.59 1.18
CA GLY A 329 34.76 -22.52 0.26
C GLY A 329 35.07 -21.98 -1.15
N PHE A 330 34.45 -20.87 -1.59
CA PHE A 330 34.69 -20.32 -2.92
C PHE A 330 34.41 -18.82 -3.03
N ASN A 331 34.98 -18.19 -4.05
CA ASN A 331 34.70 -16.79 -4.41
C ASN A 331 34.14 -16.72 -5.83
N THR A 332 33.24 -15.78 -6.09
CA THR A 332 32.70 -15.56 -7.44
C THR A 332 32.96 -14.14 -7.93
N ARG A 333 33.31 -14.01 -9.21
CA ARG A 333 33.32 -12.76 -9.97
C ARG A 333 32.32 -12.88 -11.10
N THR A 334 31.28 -12.04 -11.07
CA THR A 334 30.24 -12.03 -12.09
C THR A 334 30.21 -10.70 -12.80
N PHE A 335 30.23 -10.72 -14.12
CA PHE A 335 29.89 -9.58 -14.95
C PHE A 335 28.71 -9.96 -15.84
N GLY A 336 27.70 -9.11 -15.94
CA GLY A 336 26.54 -9.45 -16.76
C GLY A 336 25.65 -8.27 -17.11
N GLY A 337 24.88 -8.46 -18.18
CA GLY A 337 23.82 -7.56 -18.62
C GLY A 337 22.47 -8.23 -18.47
N TYR A 338 21.41 -7.44 -18.36
CA TYR A 338 20.05 -7.95 -18.30
C TYR A 338 19.01 -7.00 -18.88
N ILE A 339 17.92 -7.59 -19.34
CA ILE A 339 16.65 -6.92 -19.62
C ILE A 339 15.61 -7.43 -18.63
N ALA A 340 14.85 -6.53 -18.02
CA ALA A 340 13.79 -6.87 -17.09
C ALA A 340 12.50 -6.13 -17.44
N THR A 341 11.36 -6.78 -17.29
CA THR A 341 10.03 -6.17 -17.45
C THR A 341 9.19 -6.40 -16.20
N HIS A 342 8.28 -5.46 -15.93
CA HIS A 342 7.41 -5.50 -14.76
C HIS A 342 5.96 -5.27 -15.16
N LEU A 343 5.07 -6.16 -14.72
CA LEU A 343 3.64 -6.13 -14.97
C LEU A 343 2.86 -6.45 -13.70
N THR A 344 1.62 -6.01 -13.61
CA THR A 344 0.71 -6.40 -12.54
C THR A 344 -0.24 -7.47 -13.07
N VAL A 345 -0.23 -8.65 -12.46
CA VAL A 345 -1.01 -9.84 -12.87
C VAL A 345 -1.54 -10.53 -11.63
N LEU A 346 -2.82 -10.92 -11.62
CA LEU A 346 -3.49 -11.60 -10.50
C LEU A 346 -3.32 -10.88 -9.15
N ASN A 347 -3.38 -9.55 -9.16
CA ASN A 347 -3.12 -8.69 -8.01
C ASN A 347 -1.72 -8.88 -7.37
N GLY A 348 -0.76 -9.40 -8.13
CA GLY A 348 0.65 -9.47 -7.78
C GLY A 348 1.52 -8.76 -8.82
N ASN A 349 2.79 -8.59 -8.50
CA ASN A 349 3.81 -8.07 -9.40
C ASN A 349 4.50 -9.23 -10.09
N LEU A 350 4.32 -9.34 -11.40
CA LEU A 350 5.06 -10.25 -12.26
C LEU A 350 6.29 -9.50 -12.81
N SER A 351 7.48 -9.97 -12.49
CA SER A 351 8.72 -9.53 -13.10
C SER A 351 9.34 -10.65 -13.93
N THR A 352 9.76 -10.32 -15.14
CA THR A 352 10.55 -11.23 -15.98
C THR A 352 11.90 -10.60 -16.21
N LYS A 353 12.98 -11.36 -16.06
CA LYS A 353 14.35 -10.91 -16.26
C LYS A 353 15.08 -11.93 -17.12
N TYR A 354 15.71 -11.46 -18.19
CA TYR A 354 16.64 -12.23 -18.98
C TYR A 354 18.04 -11.64 -18.80
N ASP A 355 18.99 -12.44 -18.35
CA ASP A 355 20.38 -12.02 -18.10
C ASP A 355 21.40 -12.86 -18.87
N ILE A 356 22.45 -12.19 -19.33
CA ILE A 356 23.64 -12.82 -19.89
C ILE A 356 24.77 -12.47 -18.94
N LYS A 357 25.40 -13.47 -18.34
CA LYS A 357 26.45 -13.27 -17.34
C LYS A 357 27.61 -14.22 -17.53
N ASN A 358 28.81 -13.71 -17.31
CA ASN A 358 30.03 -14.49 -17.15
C ASN A 358 30.31 -14.64 -15.66
N VAL A 359 30.38 -15.87 -15.16
CA VAL A 359 30.62 -16.21 -13.75
C VAL A 359 31.95 -16.92 -13.65
N ARG A 360 32.92 -16.30 -12.98
CA ARG A 360 34.20 -16.92 -12.64
C ARG A 360 34.17 -17.37 -11.20
N THR A 361 34.33 -18.67 -10.97
CA THR A 361 34.31 -19.27 -9.63
C THR A 361 35.72 -19.72 -9.26
N TYR A 362 36.22 -19.25 -8.13
CA TYR A 362 37.54 -19.57 -7.59
C TYR A 362 37.36 -20.44 -6.36
N PHE A 363 37.70 -21.73 -6.46
CA PHE A 363 37.58 -22.67 -5.35
C PHE A 363 38.81 -22.57 -4.45
N LEU A 364 38.58 -22.45 -3.14
CA LEU A 364 39.67 -22.27 -2.17
C LEU A 364 40.42 -23.58 -1.89
N ASP A 365 39.74 -24.73 -2.06
CA ASP A 365 40.26 -26.04 -1.65
C ASP A 365 41.02 -26.76 -2.78
N TYR A 366 40.71 -26.43 -4.05
CA TYR A 366 41.24 -27.15 -5.22
C TYR A 366 42.12 -26.29 -6.15
N ASP A 367 42.36 -25.02 -5.78
CA ASP A 367 43.04 -24.01 -6.61
C ASP A 367 42.61 -24.05 -8.09
N SER A 368 41.31 -24.23 -8.30
CA SER A 368 40.69 -24.33 -9.63
C SER A 368 39.82 -23.11 -9.91
N VAL A 369 39.73 -22.75 -11.19
CA VAL A 369 38.94 -21.64 -11.66
C VAL A 369 38.00 -22.10 -12.78
N ASP A 370 36.71 -22.05 -12.50
CA ASP A 370 35.66 -22.26 -13.50
C ASP A 370 35.24 -20.91 -14.09
N ASN A 371 34.91 -20.89 -15.38
CA ASN A 371 34.51 -19.68 -16.09
C ASN A 371 33.31 -19.98 -16.99
N ASP A 372 32.13 -19.67 -16.48
CA ASP A 372 30.86 -20.09 -17.09
C ASP A 372 30.12 -18.90 -17.70
N TRP A 373 29.69 -19.03 -18.95
CA TRP A 373 28.71 -18.15 -19.57
C TRP A 373 27.29 -18.71 -19.39
N LEU A 374 26.44 -17.90 -18.77
CA LEU A 374 25.07 -18.26 -18.43
C LEU A 374 24.08 -17.30 -19.07
N HIS A 375 23.08 -17.88 -19.71
CA HIS A 375 21.90 -17.21 -20.26
C HIS A 375 20.71 -17.55 -19.37
N GLY A 376 20.41 -16.65 -18.43
CA GLY A 376 19.42 -16.83 -17.40
C GLY A 376 18.06 -16.26 -17.76
N LEU A 377 16.98 -17.02 -17.56
CA LEU A 377 15.62 -16.48 -17.49
C LEU A 377 15.09 -16.62 -16.06
N THR A 378 14.67 -15.51 -15.48
CA THR A 378 14.01 -15.46 -14.17
C THR A 378 12.59 -14.93 -14.34
N ILE A 379 11.60 -15.69 -13.89
CA ILE A 379 10.19 -15.27 -13.79
C ILE A 379 9.84 -15.25 -12.31
N ASN A 380 9.48 -14.08 -11.79
CA ASN A 380 9.09 -13.91 -10.41
C ASN A 380 7.68 -13.30 -10.33
N TRP A 381 6.77 -13.98 -9.65
CA TRP A 381 5.47 -13.46 -9.24
C TRP A 381 5.43 -13.24 -7.73
N LEU A 382 5.22 -11.98 -7.34
CA LEU A 382 5.23 -11.54 -5.95
C LEU A 382 3.89 -10.90 -5.58
N GLN A 383 3.25 -11.37 -4.51
CA GLN A 383 2.08 -10.72 -3.95
C GLN A 383 2.29 -10.45 -2.45
N ASP A 384 2.19 -9.19 -2.07
CA ASP A 384 2.25 -8.75 -0.67
C ASP A 384 0.89 -8.16 -0.26
N ARG A 385 0.22 -8.83 0.67
CA ARG A 385 -1.07 -8.43 1.26
C ARG A 385 -0.96 -8.19 2.76
N ARG A 386 0.26 -8.00 3.28
CA ARG A 386 0.48 -7.65 4.68
C ARG A 386 -0.06 -6.25 4.93
N ASN A 387 -0.69 -6.05 6.08
CA ASN A 387 -1.19 -4.74 6.48
C ASN A 387 -0.06 -3.74 6.74
N ASP A 388 1.08 -4.21 7.24
CA ASP A 388 2.29 -3.44 7.49
C ASP A 388 3.50 -4.27 7.04
N PRO A 389 4.38 -3.77 6.16
CA PRO A 389 5.56 -4.52 5.71
C PRO A 389 6.65 -4.76 6.78
N LEU A 390 6.71 -3.89 7.80
CA LEU A 390 7.73 -3.89 8.86
C LEU A 390 7.25 -4.66 10.09
N LEU A 391 6.00 -4.42 10.53
CA LEU A 391 5.38 -5.10 11.67
C LEU A 391 4.02 -5.72 11.29
N PRO A 392 4.00 -6.76 10.43
CA PRO A 392 2.77 -7.37 9.96
C PRO A 392 1.96 -7.99 11.12
N ARG A 393 0.66 -7.71 11.18
CA ARG A 393 -0.28 -8.35 12.12
C ARG A 393 -1.30 -9.23 11.41
N THR A 394 -1.67 -8.87 10.19
CA THR A 394 -2.64 -9.57 9.36
C THR A 394 -2.14 -9.65 7.92
N GLY A 395 -2.55 -10.70 7.22
CA GLY A 395 -2.32 -10.85 5.79
C GLY A 395 -1.19 -11.82 5.48
N TYR A 396 -0.73 -11.81 4.24
CA TYR A 396 0.24 -12.80 3.76
C TYR A 396 1.18 -12.20 2.71
N TYR A 397 2.28 -12.90 2.49
CA TYR A 397 3.28 -12.62 1.46
C TYR A 397 3.56 -13.90 0.69
N VAL A 398 3.52 -13.84 -0.64
CA VAL A 398 3.83 -14.97 -1.53
C VAL A 398 4.86 -14.50 -2.55
N ASN A 399 5.93 -15.27 -2.74
CA ASN A 399 6.95 -15.04 -3.75
C ASN A 399 7.24 -16.37 -4.47
N ILE A 400 6.80 -16.47 -5.72
CA ILE A 400 7.06 -17.63 -6.59
C ILE A 400 8.09 -17.19 -7.61
N ASN A 401 9.24 -17.84 -7.62
CA ASN A 401 10.35 -17.49 -8.49
C ASN A 401 10.86 -18.74 -9.22
N LEU A 402 10.88 -18.66 -10.55
CA LEU A 402 11.43 -19.65 -11.45
C LEU A 402 12.70 -19.07 -12.08
N GLU A 403 13.86 -19.56 -11.66
CA GLU A 403 15.14 -19.23 -12.25
C GLU A 403 15.57 -20.38 -13.18
N THR A 404 16.06 -20.05 -14.37
CA THR A 404 16.53 -21.04 -15.35
C THR A 404 17.82 -20.56 -15.99
N SER A 405 18.63 -21.49 -16.48
CA SER A 405 19.81 -21.23 -17.31
C SER A 405 19.82 -22.25 -18.46
N GLY A 406 20.21 -21.84 -19.67
CA GLY A 406 20.34 -22.76 -20.80
C GLY A 406 19.04 -23.13 -21.53
N ILE A 407 17.87 -22.63 -21.09
CA ILE A 407 16.56 -23.00 -21.69
C ILE A 407 16.25 -22.18 -22.94
N ILE A 408 16.50 -20.86 -22.91
CA ILE A 408 16.22 -19.97 -24.06
C ILE A 408 17.40 -19.94 -25.03
N MET A 409 18.62 -19.82 -24.50
CA MET A 409 19.87 -19.82 -25.26
C MET A 409 20.87 -20.78 -24.58
N PRO A 410 21.79 -21.39 -25.35
CA PRO A 410 22.82 -22.28 -24.80
C PRO A 410 23.59 -21.62 -23.66
N SER A 411 23.98 -22.40 -22.66
CA SER A 411 24.78 -21.96 -21.53
C SER A 411 25.74 -23.07 -21.13
N ASP A 412 26.90 -22.73 -20.59
CA ASP A 412 27.87 -23.72 -20.10
C ASP A 412 27.25 -24.57 -18.99
N ILE A 413 26.39 -23.94 -18.18
CA ILE A 413 25.59 -24.61 -17.17
C ILE A 413 24.11 -24.36 -17.42
N SER A 414 23.37 -25.47 -17.53
CA SER A 414 21.93 -25.49 -17.77
C SER A 414 21.21 -26.07 -16.56
N TYR A 415 20.25 -25.33 -16.00
CA TYR A 415 19.49 -25.74 -14.81
C TYR A 415 18.12 -25.09 -14.76
N ILE A 416 17.25 -25.66 -13.94
CA ILE A 416 15.96 -25.08 -13.54
C ILE A 416 15.85 -25.07 -12.02
N ARG A 417 15.43 -23.93 -11.47
CA ARG A 417 15.41 -23.64 -10.04
C ARG A 417 14.12 -22.91 -9.64
N PRO A 418 13.00 -23.63 -9.50
CA PRO A 418 11.79 -23.10 -8.89
C PRO A 418 11.96 -22.92 -7.38
N THR A 419 11.41 -21.83 -6.87
CA THR A 419 11.36 -21.48 -5.45
C THR A 419 10.01 -20.88 -5.13
N CYS A 420 9.46 -21.23 -3.97
CA CYS A 420 8.24 -20.62 -3.44
C CYS A 420 8.48 -20.26 -1.98
N GLU A 421 8.22 -19.01 -1.64
CA GLU A 421 8.25 -18.48 -0.29
C GLU A 421 6.87 -17.96 0.08
N TYR A 422 6.37 -18.40 1.23
CA TYR A 422 5.08 -18.00 1.77
C TYR A 422 5.23 -17.56 3.22
N ARG A 423 4.65 -16.40 3.55
CA ARG A 423 4.53 -15.91 4.93
C ARG A 423 3.08 -15.60 5.23
N SER A 424 2.61 -15.98 6.42
CA SER A 424 1.25 -15.72 6.87
C SER A 424 1.27 -15.09 8.25
N PHE A 425 0.40 -14.11 8.48
CA PHE A 425 0.27 -13.41 9.75
C PHE A 425 -1.20 -13.39 10.14
N LYS A 426 -1.52 -13.99 11.27
CA LYS A 426 -2.88 -14.04 11.80
C LYS A 426 -2.90 -13.55 13.25
N PRO A 427 -3.76 -12.59 13.59
CA PRO A 427 -3.93 -12.17 14.97
C PRO A 427 -4.61 -13.29 15.76
N VAL A 428 -4.05 -13.62 16.92
CA VAL A 428 -4.60 -14.60 17.87
C VAL A 428 -4.59 -13.95 19.25
N LEU A 429 -5.76 -13.51 19.72
CA LEU A 429 -5.90 -12.68 20.93
C LEU A 429 -5.02 -11.41 20.82
N SER A 430 -4.12 -11.17 21.79
CA SER A 430 -3.16 -10.07 21.78
C SER A 430 -1.87 -10.37 20.99
N PHE A 431 -1.73 -11.60 20.48
CA PHE A 431 -0.56 -12.11 19.78
C PHE A 431 -0.76 -12.12 18.27
N VAL A 432 0.32 -12.35 17.52
CA VAL A 432 0.28 -12.62 16.08
C VAL A 432 0.99 -13.95 15.84
N ALA A 433 0.24 -14.94 15.35
CA ALA A 433 0.82 -16.16 14.81
C ALA A 433 1.43 -15.84 13.44
N ALA A 434 2.74 -16.02 13.32
CA ALA A 434 3.49 -15.83 12.10
C ALA A 434 4.03 -17.18 11.62
N SER A 435 3.70 -17.54 10.38
CA SER A 435 4.22 -18.76 9.75
C SER A 435 5.05 -18.36 8.54
N TYR A 436 6.17 -19.05 8.35
CA TYR A 436 7.08 -18.92 7.22
C TYR A 436 7.31 -20.30 6.61
N PHE A 437 7.22 -20.37 5.29
CA PHE A 437 7.42 -21.56 4.50
C PHE A 437 8.28 -21.22 3.30
N ARG A 438 9.35 -21.97 3.06
CA ARG A 438 10.17 -21.84 1.86
C ARG A 438 10.49 -23.22 1.31
N ILE A 439 10.13 -23.42 0.05
CA ILE A 439 10.46 -24.62 -0.70
C ILE A 439 11.29 -24.23 -1.92
N GLY A 440 12.30 -25.04 -2.21
CA GLY A 440 13.17 -24.86 -3.37
C GLY A 440 13.55 -26.19 -3.96
N TYR A 441 13.63 -26.24 -5.28
CA TYR A 441 14.19 -27.39 -5.99
C TYR A 441 15.11 -26.86 -7.09
N VAL A 442 16.24 -27.51 -7.30
CA VAL A 442 17.14 -27.23 -8.40
C VAL A 442 17.61 -28.52 -9.02
N ARG A 443 17.61 -28.57 -10.35
CA ARG A 443 18.20 -29.67 -11.11
C ARG A 443 18.95 -29.16 -12.31
N ALA A 444 20.00 -29.87 -12.68
CA ALA A 444 20.67 -29.69 -13.95
C ALA A 444 19.74 -30.16 -15.08
N ILE A 445 19.89 -29.54 -16.24
CA ILE A 445 19.23 -29.93 -17.49
C ILE A 445 20.35 -30.18 -18.50
N GLY A 446 20.17 -31.15 -19.41
CA GLY A 446 21.13 -31.43 -20.47
C GLY A 446 21.52 -30.13 -21.22
N PRO A 447 22.82 -29.89 -21.44
CA PRO A 447 23.94 -30.83 -21.37
C PRO A 447 24.59 -31.01 -19.98
N SER A 448 24.19 -30.25 -18.95
CA SER A 448 24.86 -30.30 -17.64
C SER A 448 24.46 -31.54 -16.84
N ALA A 449 25.45 -32.19 -16.23
CA ALA A 449 25.25 -33.38 -15.39
C ALA A 449 24.91 -33.04 -13.93
N ASP A 450 25.36 -31.90 -13.42
CA ASP A 450 25.16 -31.49 -12.02
C ASP A 450 24.92 -29.98 -11.90
N VAL A 451 24.33 -29.57 -10.78
CA VAL A 451 24.09 -28.18 -10.40
C VAL A 451 25.33 -27.66 -9.66
N PRO A 452 25.92 -26.53 -10.10
CA PRO A 452 27.07 -25.93 -9.42
C PRO A 452 26.76 -25.57 -7.98
N VAL A 453 27.78 -25.64 -7.11
CA VAL A 453 27.64 -25.35 -5.67
C VAL A 453 27.09 -23.95 -5.38
N TYR A 454 27.40 -22.96 -6.22
CA TYR A 454 26.90 -21.58 -6.09
C TYR A 454 25.41 -21.42 -6.48
N LYS A 455 24.75 -22.48 -6.97
CA LYS A 455 23.30 -22.52 -7.30
C LYS A 455 22.48 -23.45 -6.41
N ARG A 456 23.12 -24.24 -5.56
CA ARG A 456 22.45 -25.12 -4.60
C ARG A 456 21.78 -24.33 -3.49
N PHE A 457 20.92 -25.00 -2.73
CA PHE A 457 20.26 -24.43 -1.57
C PHE A 457 21.06 -24.71 -0.30
N TYR A 458 21.07 -23.71 0.59
CA TYR A 458 21.68 -23.78 1.90
C TYR A 458 20.66 -23.42 2.98
N CYS A 459 20.78 -24.02 4.15
CA CYS A 459 19.82 -23.89 5.26
C CYS A 459 20.57 -23.80 6.60
N GLY A 460 20.00 -23.05 7.54
CA GLY A 460 20.62 -22.75 8.84
C GLY A 460 21.28 -21.38 8.87
N GLY A 461 21.21 -20.72 10.03
CA GLY A 461 21.71 -19.36 10.23
C GLY A 461 20.62 -18.37 10.68
N THR A 462 20.97 -17.09 10.75
CA THR A 462 20.06 -16.06 11.30
C THR A 462 18.87 -15.74 10.39
N THR A 463 19.00 -16.01 9.09
CA THR A 463 17.99 -15.74 8.06
C THR A 463 17.19 -16.98 7.66
N SER A 464 17.51 -18.13 8.24
CA SER A 464 16.88 -19.43 7.98
C SER A 464 16.49 -20.06 9.33
N VAL A 465 16.92 -21.30 9.59
CA VAL A 465 16.70 -21.96 10.88
C VAL A 465 17.69 -21.44 11.92
N ARG A 466 17.19 -20.55 12.80
CA ARG A 466 17.95 -20.01 13.93
C ARG A 466 18.35 -21.12 14.91
N GLY A 467 19.52 -20.98 15.53
CA GLY A 467 20.10 -21.98 16.45
C GLY A 467 21.10 -22.93 15.79
N TYR A 468 21.11 -23.02 14.46
CA TYR A 468 22.15 -23.70 13.69
C TYR A 468 23.17 -22.72 13.15
N SER A 469 24.42 -23.17 13.01
CA SER A 469 25.46 -22.46 12.26
C SER A 469 25.02 -22.25 10.81
N GLU A 470 25.53 -21.18 10.20
CA GLU A 470 25.20 -20.79 8.83
C GLU A 470 25.43 -21.96 7.86
N TRP A 471 24.39 -22.30 7.07
CA TRP A 471 24.42 -23.33 6.01
C TRP A 471 24.69 -24.78 6.45
N MET A 472 24.81 -25.04 7.76
CA MET A 472 25.17 -26.35 8.29
C MET A 472 24.01 -27.36 8.31
N ILE A 473 22.80 -26.98 7.90
CA ILE A 473 21.71 -27.93 7.68
C ILE A 473 21.76 -28.39 6.23
N GLY A 474 22.45 -29.49 5.97
CA GLY A 474 22.53 -30.10 4.65
C GLY A 474 23.81 -30.92 4.42
N PRO A 475 24.06 -31.32 3.16
CA PRO A 475 25.29 -32.03 2.80
C PRO A 475 26.52 -31.16 3.05
N VAL A 476 27.55 -31.76 3.63
CA VAL A 476 28.90 -31.19 3.79
C VAL A 476 29.91 -31.95 2.94
N ASP A 477 31.04 -31.33 2.63
CA ASP A 477 32.19 -32.01 2.03
C ASP A 477 33.03 -32.76 3.09
N GLU A 478 34.13 -33.38 2.65
CA GLU A 478 35.04 -34.15 3.53
C GLU A 478 35.75 -33.28 4.57
N LEU A 479 35.81 -31.96 4.35
CA LEU A 479 36.42 -30.97 5.25
C LEU A 479 35.37 -30.36 6.21
N GLY A 480 34.10 -30.77 6.10
CA GLY A 480 33.00 -30.26 6.89
C GLY A 480 32.42 -28.94 6.39
N ASN A 481 32.81 -28.45 5.20
CA ASN A 481 32.22 -27.26 4.61
C ASN A 481 30.84 -27.58 4.01
N PRO A 482 29.87 -26.66 4.10
CA PRO A 482 28.54 -26.86 3.51
C PRO A 482 28.62 -26.90 1.97
N ARG A 483 28.14 -27.99 1.36
CA ARG A 483 28.09 -28.19 -0.10
C ARG A 483 26.72 -27.81 -0.70
N GLY A 484 25.71 -27.66 0.15
CA GLY A 484 24.34 -27.35 -0.23
C GLY A 484 23.61 -28.52 -0.89
N GLY A 485 22.28 -28.42 -0.91
CA GLY A 485 21.37 -29.45 -1.44
C GLY A 485 20.62 -29.02 -2.71
N ASN A 486 20.09 -30.00 -3.44
CA ASN A 486 19.25 -29.77 -4.61
C ASN A 486 17.77 -29.52 -4.25
N VAL A 487 17.38 -29.82 -3.02
CA VAL A 487 16.03 -29.60 -2.47
C VAL A 487 16.17 -28.79 -1.18
N LEU A 488 15.29 -27.83 -0.99
CA LEU A 488 15.13 -27.06 0.25
C LEU A 488 13.68 -27.17 0.71
N PHE A 489 13.50 -27.46 1.99
CA PHE A 489 12.22 -27.38 2.67
C PHE A 489 12.46 -26.74 4.04
N GLU A 490 11.93 -25.55 4.24
CA GLU A 490 12.11 -24.77 5.46
C GLU A 490 10.75 -24.28 5.97
N VAL A 491 10.49 -24.50 7.25
CA VAL A 491 9.27 -24.07 7.93
C VAL A 491 9.63 -23.45 9.26
N SER A 492 9.02 -22.31 9.56
CA SER A 492 9.13 -21.63 10.86
C SER A 492 7.76 -21.16 11.30
N THR A 493 7.45 -21.34 12.58
CA THR A 493 6.24 -20.81 13.22
C THR A 493 6.67 -20.03 14.45
N GLU A 494 6.11 -18.82 14.58
CA GLU A 494 6.47 -17.83 15.58
C GLU A 494 5.20 -17.26 16.21
N MET A 495 5.20 -17.06 17.52
CA MET A 495 4.18 -16.31 18.24
C MET A 495 4.74 -14.96 18.65
N ARG A 496 4.23 -13.88 18.03
CA ARG A 496 4.73 -12.52 18.23
C ARG A 496 3.83 -11.75 19.20
N PHE A 497 4.43 -11.00 20.11
CA PHE A 497 3.71 -10.16 21.08
C PHE A 497 4.37 -8.78 21.23
N PRO A 498 3.57 -7.73 21.48
CA PRO A 498 4.12 -6.42 21.80
C PRO A 498 4.74 -6.44 23.21
N ILE A 499 5.92 -5.83 23.36
CA ILE A 499 6.52 -5.53 24.66
C ILE A 499 6.34 -4.04 24.97
N TYR A 500 6.76 -3.16 24.05
CA TYR A 500 6.60 -1.72 24.18
C TYR A 500 6.73 -0.99 22.83
N LYS A 501 5.68 -0.25 22.42
CA LYS A 501 5.65 0.47 21.13
C LYS A 501 6.04 -0.43 19.95
N ILE A 502 7.19 -0.16 19.32
CA ILE A 502 7.74 -0.90 18.18
C ILE A 502 8.55 -2.13 18.61
N ILE A 503 8.81 -2.31 19.91
CA ILE A 503 9.54 -3.44 20.46
C ILE A 503 8.53 -4.57 20.71
N GLY A 504 8.75 -5.70 20.06
CA GLY A 504 7.99 -6.93 20.25
C GLY A 504 8.90 -8.11 20.60
N GLY A 505 8.34 -9.10 21.27
CA GLY A 505 8.96 -10.40 21.49
C GLY A 505 8.43 -11.42 20.49
N VAL A 506 9.21 -12.48 20.29
CA VAL A 506 8.84 -13.64 19.47
C VAL A 506 9.21 -14.89 20.26
N ILE A 507 8.29 -15.85 20.31
CA ILE A 507 8.50 -17.20 20.84
C ILE A 507 8.38 -18.20 19.69
#